data_AF-A0A962TJS2-F1
#
_entry.id   AF-A0A962TJS2-F1
#
_cell.length_a   1.000
_cell.length_b   1.000
_cell.length_c   1.000
_cell.angle_alpha   90.00
_cell.angle_beta   90.00
_cell.angle_gamma   90.00
#
_symmetry.space_group_name_H-M   'P 1'
#
loop_
_entity.id
_entity.type
_entity.pdbx_description
1 polymer ?
#
loop_
_entity_poly.entity_id
_entity_poly.type
_entity_poly.pdbx_seq_one_letter_code
_entity_poly.pdbx_strand_id
1 'polypeptide(L)' 'MDYPLLLCSRTDRQLAQQLIESNHLHFEDNFHDLVGIFKEGTLAGCCARHGRVLKMLAVLDDYRGAGLAGDLLSELMR' A
#
# COMPACT_ATOMS: atom_id res chain seq x y z
N MET A 1 -0.14 -9.29 -12.59
CA MET A 1 -0.23 -7.90 -13.10
C MET A 1 0.37 -7.07 -11.99
N ASP A 2 1.55 -6.52 -12.21
CA ASP A 2 2.44 -6.10 -11.13
C ASP A 2 2.55 -4.56 -11.13
N TYR A 3 1.41 -3.89 -11.09
CA TYR A 3 1.35 -2.43 -11.07
C TYR A 3 0.46 -1.95 -9.93
N PRO A 4 0.66 -0.70 -9.44
CA PRO A 4 -0.19 -0.12 -8.41
C PRO A 4 -1.65 -0.04 -8.83
N LEU A 5 -2.55 -0.42 -7.93
CA LEU A 5 -4.00 -0.41 -8.11
C LEU A 5 -4.64 0.34 -6.96
N LEU A 6 -5.72 1.08 -7.24
CA LEU A 6 -6.56 1.68 -6.21
C LEU A 6 -7.29 0.58 -5.43
N LEU A 7 -7.19 0.63 -4.10
CA LEU A 7 -7.78 -0.31 -3.17
C LEU A 7 -9.11 0.24 -2.65
N CYS A 8 -10.21 -0.16 -3.27
CA CYS A 8 -11.53 0.45 -3.04
C CYS A 8 -12.49 -0.40 -2.20
N SER A 9 -12.23 -1.71 -2.08
CA SER A 9 -13.15 -2.62 -1.42
C SER A 9 -12.85 -2.76 0.08
N ARG A 10 -13.83 -3.25 0.84
CA ARG A 10 -13.64 -3.62 2.24
C ARG A 10 -12.54 -4.68 2.40
N THR A 11 -12.47 -5.63 1.47
CA THR A 11 -11.44 -6.67 1.45
C THR A 11 -10.06 -6.05 1.25
N ASP A 12 -9.92 -5.11 0.32
CA ASP A 12 -8.62 -4.44 0.09
C ASP A 12 -8.16 -3.66 1.32
N ARG A 13 -9.10 -2.98 2.00
CA ARG A 13 -8.82 -2.28 3.26
C ARG A 13 -8.33 -3.24 4.34
N GLN A 14 -8.94 -4.42 4.46
CA GLN A 14 -8.52 -5.44 5.42
C GLN A 14 -7.11 -5.97 5.10
N LEU A 15 -6.82 -6.23 3.83
CA LEU A 15 -5.49 -6.67 3.39
C LEU A 15 -4.43 -5.59 3.67
N ALA A 16 -4.73 -4.33 3.37
CA ALA A 16 -3.85 -3.21 3.66
C ALA A 16 -3.60 -3.06 5.17
N GLN A 17 -4.65 -3.16 5.99
CA GLN A 17 -4.51 -3.12 7.45
C GLN A 17 -3.58 -4.21 7.96
N GLN A 18 -3.79 -5.46 7.54
CA GLN A 18 -2.93 -6.58 7.91
C GLN A 18 -1.48 -6.35 7.49
N LEU A 19 -1.24 -5.81 6.29
CA LEU A 19 0.10 -5.51 5.81
C LEU A 19 0.78 -4.41 6.61
N ILE A 20 0.11 -3.30 6.88
CA ILE A 20 0.65 -2.19 7.68
C ILE A 20 0.98 -2.67 9.10
N GLU A 21 0.05 -3.35 9.77
CA GLU A 21 0.22 -3.78 11.15
C GLU A 21 1.25 -4.90 11.32
N SER A 22 1.37 -5.82 10.35
CA SER A 22 2.43 -6.84 10.33
C SER A 22 3.83 -6.25 10.16
N ASN A 23 3.94 -5.05 9.59
CA ASN A 23 5.18 -4.27 9.51
C ASN A 23 5.42 -3.40 10.76
N HIS A 24 4.71 -3.64 11.86
CA HIS A 24 4.78 -2.88 13.11
C HIS A 24 4.45 -1.38 12.96
N LEU A 25 3.65 -1.04 11.95
CA LEU A 25 3.10 0.30 11.74
C LEU A 25 1.64 0.33 12.20
N HIS A 26 1.07 1.52 12.37
CA HIS A 26 -0.33 1.68 12.73
C HIS A 26 -1.18 1.96 11.48
N PHE A 27 -2.28 1.23 11.30
CA PHE A 27 -3.22 1.52 10.23
C PHE A 27 -4.06 2.75 10.58
N GLU A 28 -3.97 3.78 9.74
CA GLU A 28 -4.72 5.03 9.87
C GLU A 28 -5.95 5.01 8.97
N ASP A 29 -7.13 5.14 9.53
CA ASP A 29 -8.39 5.05 8.77
C ASP A 29 -8.72 6.30 7.92
N ASN A 30 -8.04 7.42 8.17
CA ASN A 30 -8.30 8.71 7.53
C ASN A 30 -7.33 8.98 6.36
N PHE A 31 -7.68 8.49 5.18
CA PHE A 31 -6.99 8.73 3.92
C PHE A 31 -7.99 9.00 2.78
N HIS A 32 -7.53 9.67 1.73
CA HIS A 32 -8.31 9.86 0.50
C HIS A 32 -8.05 8.74 -0.50
N ASP A 33 -6.77 8.37 -0.66
CA ASP A 33 -6.35 7.37 -1.62
C ASP A 33 -5.54 6.28 -0.90
N LEU A 34 -5.83 5.04 -1.24
CA LEU A 34 -5.10 3.85 -0.81
C LEU A 34 -4.78 3.04 -2.06
N VAL A 35 -3.50 2.80 -2.30
CA VAL A 35 -3.03 2.03 -3.46
C VAL A 35 -2.19 0.85 -3.01
N GLY A 36 -2.18 -0.22 -3.82
CA GLY A 36 -1.46 -1.44 -3.53
C GLY A 36 -0.93 -2.15 -4.77
N ILE A 37 0.14 -2.90 -4.60
CA ILE A 37 0.71 -3.79 -5.63
C ILE A 37 0.51 -5.22 -5.15
N PHE A 38 -0.05 -6.07 -6.02
CA PHE A 38 -0.16 -7.50 -5.76
C PHE A 38 0.96 -8.25 -6.48
N LYS A 39 1.59 -9.21 -5.79
CA LYS A 39 2.52 -10.19 -6.35
C LYS A 39 2.01 -11.57 -5.99
N GLU A 40 1.86 -12.44 -6.99
CA GLU A 40 1.43 -13.84 -6.78
C GLU A 40 0.12 -13.97 -5.98
N GLY A 41 -0.81 -13.03 -6.17
CA GLY A 41 -2.11 -13.00 -5.47
C GLY A 41 -2.06 -12.43 -4.05
N THR A 42 -0.88 -12.02 -3.56
CA THR A 42 -0.69 -11.43 -2.24
C THR A 42 -0.43 -9.93 -2.34
N LEU A 43 -0.96 -9.14 -1.41
CA LEU A 43 -0.67 -7.71 -1.33
C LEU A 43 0.80 -7.52 -0.90
N ALA A 44 1.66 -7.22 -1.87
CA ALA A 44 3.11 -7.11 -1.69
C ALA A 44 3.55 -5.78 -1.10
N GLY A 45 2.76 -4.73 -1.32
CA GLY A 45 3.00 -3.40 -0.81
C GLY A 45 1.75 -2.55 -0.91
N CYS A 46 1.58 -1.60 0.00
CA CYS A 46 0.52 -0.59 -0.08
C CYS A 46 0.99 0.75 0.48
N CYS A 47 0.35 1.82 0.01
CA CYS A 47 0.50 3.15 0.61
C CYS A 47 -0.79 3.95 0.53
N ALA A 48 -0.92 4.91 1.43
CA ALA A 48 -2.08 5.78 1.53
C ALA A 48 -1.67 7.24 1.69
N ARG A 49 -2.46 8.15 1.11
CA ARG A 49 -2.32 9.60 1.33
C ARG A 49 -3.62 10.27 1.75
N HIS A 50 -3.45 11.34 2.51
CA HIS A 50 -4.51 12.31 2.78
C HIS A 50 -4.07 13.65 2.18
N GLY A 51 -4.62 14.01 1.01
CA GLY A 51 -4.15 15.16 0.24
C GLY A 51 -2.70 14.96 -0.21
N ARG A 52 -1.78 15.82 0.23
CA ARG A 52 -0.32 15.72 -0.04
C ARG A 52 0.47 15.04 1.09
N VAL A 53 -0.21 14.56 2.13
CA VAL A 53 0.43 13.91 3.27
C VAL A 53 0.44 12.41 3.05
N LEU A 54 1.63 11.81 2.98
CA LEU A 54 1.80 10.36 3.04
C LEU A 54 1.45 9.90 4.46
N LYS A 55 0.44 9.04 4.57
CA LYS A 55 -0.05 8.53 5.87
C LYS A 55 0.62 7.21 6.22
N MET A 56 0.64 6.29 5.25
CA MET A 56 1.11 4.94 5.46
C MET A 56 1.84 4.44 4.22
N LEU A 57 2.87 3.62 4.43
CA LEU A 57 3.59 2.90 3.38
C LEU A 57 4.19 1.64 4.02
N ALA A 58 3.88 0.47 3.47
CA ALA A 58 4.55 -0.77 3.81
C ALA A 58 4.78 -1.63 2.58
N VAL A 59 5.84 -2.44 2.65
CA VAL A 59 6.21 -3.43 1.65
C VAL A 59 6.61 -4.69 2.40
N LEU A 60 6.08 -5.84 1.98
CA LEU A 60 6.47 -7.15 2.50
C LEU A 60 7.98 -7.35 2.40
N ASP A 61 8.56 -7.96 3.42
CA ASP A 61 10.01 -8.13 3.57
C ASP A 61 10.65 -8.79 2.34
N ASP A 62 10.01 -9.82 1.79
CA ASP A 62 10.46 -10.57 0.61
C ASP A 62 10.59 -9.71 -0.66
N TYR A 63 9.94 -8.54 -0.71
CA TYR A 63 9.97 -7.63 -1.86
C TYR A 63 10.67 -6.30 -1.56
N ARG A 64 11.30 -6.15 -0.39
CA ARG A 64 12.11 -4.97 -0.09
C ARG A 64 13.35 -4.92 -0.99
N GLY A 65 13.73 -3.71 -1.43
CA GLY A 65 14.83 -3.51 -2.38
C GLY A 65 14.45 -3.75 -3.85
N ALA A 66 13.25 -4.26 -4.15
CA ALA A 66 12.78 -4.50 -5.52
C ALA A 66 12.08 -3.30 -6.19
N GLY A 67 12.15 -2.11 -5.59
CA GLY A 67 11.60 -0.88 -6.18
C GLY A 67 10.12 -0.59 -5.88
N LEU A 68 9.37 -1.54 -5.28
CA LEU A 68 7.91 -1.42 -5.08
C LEU A 68 7.47 -0.15 -4.34
N ALA A 69 8.25 0.32 -3.37
CA ALA A 69 7.95 1.57 -2.67
C ALA A 69 7.95 2.78 -3.61
N GLY A 70 8.87 2.82 -4.58
CA GLY A 70 8.95 3.88 -5.58
C GLY A 70 7.77 3.84 -6.54
N ASP A 71 7.35 2.65 -6.97
CA ASP A 71 6.18 2.46 -7.84
C ASP A 71 4.89 2.92 -7.15
N LEU A 72 4.70 2.51 -5.89
CA LEU A 72 3.58 2.93 -5.04
C LEU A 72 3.52 4.45 -4.85
N LEU A 73 4.66 5.08 -4.54
CA LEU A 73 4.72 6.54 -4.38
C LEU A 73 4.46 7.27 -5.70
N SER A 74 4.96 6.74 -6.82
CA SER A 74 4.74 7.31 -8.15
C SER A 74 3.27 7.32 -8.52
N GLU A 75 2.53 6.26 -8.19
CA GLU A 75 1.08 6.21 -8.42
C GLU A 75 0.33 7.23 -7.55
N LEU A 76 0.69 7.38 -6.28
CA LEU A 76 0.07 8.38 -5.41
C LEU A 76 0.30 9.83 -5.86
N MET A 77 1.35 10.09 -6.65
CA MET A 77 1.69 11.42 -7.15
C MET A 77 1.08 11.75 -8.52
N ARG A 78 0.42 10.80 -9.17
CA ARG A 78 -0.34 11.03 -10.40
C ARG A 78 -1.65 11.77 -10.11
#